data_AF-A0A8D2DPZ9-F1
#
_entry.id   AF-A0A8D2DPZ9-F1
#
_cell.length_a   1.000
_cell.length_b   1.000
_cell.length_c   1.000
_cell.angle_alpha   90.00
_cell.angle_beta   90.00
_cell.angle_gamma   90.00
#
_symmetry.space_group_name_H-M   'P 1'
#
loop_
_entity.id
_entity.type
_entity.pdbx_description
1 polymer ?
#
loop_
_entity_poly.entity_id
_entity_poly.type
_entity_poly.pdbx_seq_one_letter_code
_entity_poly.pdbx_strand_id
1 'polypeptide(L)'
;MGDCAGFCGGLDSAADVVGAGQAGPHAHRGKAKDKEWIPVTNLGHLVKDMKIKSLEEICLLSLPIKESEIMDFFLGAIGDYNGHVGLGVKCPKEVATAVRGAIILAKLSIGPVQRGYWGNKIGKPHTVLYKVTGCCGSVLVRLIPAPRVTGLVSVPVPKTLLLRAGIDDCYTSARGCTAPLGNFTKTAFDAISKTYSYLLPDLWKETVFTKSPYQEFIDDLVKTHVESLYRGPRLQHREFFFFFAVGI
;
A
#
# COMPACT_ATOMS: atom_id res chain seq x y z
N MET A 1 -49.64 23.21 22.79
CA MET A 1 -49.93 21.77 22.77
C MET A 1 -49.01 21.18 21.69
N GLY A 2 -47.71 20.99 21.92
CA GLY A 2 -47.05 20.17 22.95
C GLY A 2 -46.83 18.77 22.35
N ASP A 3 -45.67 18.10 22.35
CA ASP A 3 -44.32 18.36 22.82
C ASP A 3 -43.39 17.40 22.03
N CYS A 4 -42.20 17.84 21.63
CA CYS A 4 -41.09 16.93 21.29
C CYS A 4 -39.90 17.33 22.16
N ALA A 5 -39.78 16.64 23.29
CA ALA A 5 -38.76 16.87 24.31
C ALA A 5 -37.35 16.66 23.74
N GLY A 6 -36.48 17.60 24.09
CA GLY A 6 -35.05 17.54 23.81
C GLY A 6 -34.32 16.57 24.72
N PHE A 7 -33.18 16.10 24.23
CA PHE A 7 -32.10 15.56 25.04
C PHE A 7 -30.80 16.19 24.55
N CYS A 8 -30.48 17.37 25.10
CA CYS A 8 -29.14 17.92 25.09
C CYS A 8 -28.43 17.36 26.33
N GLY A 9 -27.49 16.43 26.12
CA GLY A 9 -26.57 15.97 27.16
C GLY A 9 -25.20 16.62 26.96
N GLY A 10 -24.82 17.47 27.91
CA GLY A 10 -23.53 18.15 27.96
C GLY A 10 -22.37 17.16 28.16
N LEU A 11 -21.25 17.46 27.51
CA LEU A 11 -19.96 16.84 27.77
C LEU A 11 -19.20 17.75 28.73
N ASP A 12 -19.38 17.49 30.02
CA ASP A 12 -18.60 18.15 31.07
C ASP A 12 -17.17 17.62 31.07
N SER A 13 -16.23 18.57 31.10
CA SER A 13 -14.82 18.33 31.32
C SER A 13 -14.58 17.92 32.77
N ALA A 14 -13.90 16.79 32.98
CA ALA A 14 -13.25 16.49 34.25
C ALA A 14 -11.89 15.85 33.96
N ALA A 15 -10.85 16.63 34.26
CA ALA A 15 -9.52 16.13 34.56
C ALA A 15 -9.56 15.41 35.92
N ASP A 16 -8.85 14.28 36.05
CA ASP A 16 -8.09 13.89 37.25
C ASP A 16 -7.27 12.61 36.94
N VAL A 17 -5.93 12.72 36.92
CA VAL A 17 -4.96 12.36 37.98
C VAL A 17 -4.57 10.86 38.00
N VAL A 18 -3.34 10.63 37.53
CA VAL A 18 -2.28 9.72 38.02
C VAL A 18 -2.73 8.54 38.89
N GLY A 19 -2.64 7.33 38.32
CA GLY A 19 -2.60 6.07 39.05
C GLY A 19 -1.50 5.17 38.49
N ALA A 20 -0.39 5.07 39.22
CA ALA A 20 0.74 4.19 38.90
C ALA A 20 0.33 2.72 39.01
N GLY A 21 0.33 2.00 37.89
CA GLY A 21 0.17 0.54 37.83
C GLY A 21 1.48 -0.10 37.35
N GLN A 22 2.04 -0.97 38.19
CA GLN A 22 3.36 -1.58 38.08
C GLN A 22 3.66 -2.20 36.70
N ALA A 23 4.74 -1.75 36.08
CA ALA A 23 5.34 -2.37 34.91
C ALA A 23 5.94 -3.73 35.29
N GLY A 24 5.31 -4.82 34.85
CA GLY A 24 5.86 -6.17 34.95
C GLY A 24 7.10 -6.34 34.06
N PRO A 25 7.98 -7.31 34.37
CA PRO A 25 9.26 -7.48 33.68
C PRO A 25 9.05 -7.71 32.18
N HIS A 26 9.71 -6.87 31.37
CA HIS A 26 9.74 -7.01 29.93
C HIS A 26 10.39 -8.34 29.56
N ALA A 27 9.56 -9.32 29.19
CA ALA A 27 10.01 -10.53 28.55
C ALA A 27 10.73 -10.12 27.26
N HIS A 28 12.05 -10.32 27.22
CA HIS A 28 12.84 -10.21 26.01
C HIS A 28 12.29 -11.19 24.97
N ARG A 29 11.39 -10.69 24.13
CA ARG A 29 10.94 -11.36 22.92
C ARG A 29 12.16 -11.48 22.02
N GLY A 30 12.75 -12.68 21.99
CA GLY A 30 13.92 -12.98 21.18
C GLY A 30 13.73 -12.44 19.76
N LYS A 31 14.68 -11.62 19.31
CA LYS A 31 14.75 -11.20 17.91
C LYS A 31 14.87 -12.47 17.07
N ALA A 32 13.84 -12.78 16.29
CA ALA A 32 13.95 -13.78 15.25
C ALA A 32 15.12 -13.35 14.35
N LYS A 33 16.09 -14.24 14.15
CA LYS A 33 17.21 -14.02 13.23
C LYS A 33 16.63 -13.58 11.88
N ASP A 34 17.07 -12.44 11.36
CA ASP A 34 16.69 -11.96 10.04
C ASP A 34 17.08 -13.06 9.04
N LYS A 35 16.06 -13.77 8.53
CA LYS A 35 16.28 -14.78 7.48
C LYS A 35 16.71 -14.02 6.25
N GLU A 36 17.86 -14.38 5.71
CA GLU A 36 18.31 -13.89 4.42
C GLU A 36 17.25 -14.22 3.36
N TRP A 37 16.77 -13.21 2.64
CA TRP A 37 15.76 -13.40 1.60
C TRP A 37 16.39 -14.11 0.40
N ILE A 38 15.85 -15.28 0.07
CA ILE A 38 16.17 -16.05 -1.14
C ILE A 38 14.98 -15.87 -2.08
N PRO A 39 15.12 -15.11 -3.18
CA PRO A 39 14.03 -14.90 -4.12
C PRO A 39 13.68 -16.21 -4.81
N VAL A 40 12.38 -16.37 -5.10
CA VAL A 40 11.85 -17.53 -5.83
C VAL A 40 11.33 -17.14 -7.22
N THR A 41 11.11 -15.85 -7.45
CA THR A 41 10.67 -15.29 -8.71
C THR A 41 11.83 -14.68 -9.49
N ASN A 42 11.70 -14.69 -10.82
CA ASN A 42 12.60 -13.99 -11.73
C ASN A 42 12.74 -12.50 -11.35
N LEU A 43 11.63 -11.86 -10.97
CA LEU A 43 11.65 -10.46 -10.50
C LEU A 43 12.46 -10.30 -9.22
N GLY A 44 12.28 -11.20 -8.25
CA GLY A 44 13.05 -11.18 -7.00
C GLY A 44 14.55 -11.33 -7.23
N HIS A 45 14.97 -12.19 -8.18
CA HIS A 45 16.38 -12.30 -8.58
C HIS A 45 16.91 -10.99 -9.18
N LEU A 46 16.17 -10.38 -10.12
CA LEU A 46 16.58 -9.11 -10.73
C LEU A 46 16.71 -7.98 -9.71
N VAL A 47 15.85 -7.94 -8.70
CA VAL A 47 15.90 -6.96 -7.61
C VAL A 47 17.08 -7.23 -6.68
N LYS A 48 17.29 -8.50 -6.28
CA LYS A 48 18.41 -8.89 -5.40
C LYS A 48 19.78 -8.64 -6.07
N ASP A 49 19.86 -8.84 -7.39
CA ASP A 49 21.05 -8.57 -8.18
C ASP A 49 21.27 -7.07 -8.49
N MET A 50 20.45 -6.17 -7.93
CA MET A 50 20.49 -4.71 -8.13
C MET A 50 20.36 -4.25 -9.59
N LYS A 51 19.69 -5.03 -10.44
CA LYS A 51 19.48 -4.69 -11.85
C LYS A 51 18.32 -3.71 -12.04
N ILE A 52 17.27 -3.89 -11.26
CA ILE A 52 16.16 -2.95 -11.17
C ILE A 52 16.46 -1.98 -10.03
N LYS A 53 16.60 -0.71 -10.38
CA LYS A 53 17.03 0.34 -9.43
C LYS A 53 15.87 1.02 -8.74
N SER A 54 14.68 0.96 -9.32
CA SER A 54 13.52 1.72 -8.84
C SER A 54 12.22 0.93 -8.92
N LEU A 55 11.30 1.20 -7.98
CA LEU A 55 9.93 0.68 -8.01
C LEU A 55 9.14 1.25 -9.20
N GLU A 56 9.49 2.45 -9.65
CA GLU A 56 8.85 3.12 -10.79
C GLU A 56 8.99 2.31 -12.08
N GLU A 57 10.16 1.71 -12.34
CA GLU A 57 10.36 0.80 -13.49
C GLU A 57 9.39 -0.39 -13.45
N ILE A 58 9.15 -0.95 -12.27
CA ILE A 58 8.25 -2.08 -12.06
C ILE A 58 6.79 -1.65 -12.32
N CYS A 59 6.40 -0.49 -11.80
CA CYS A 59 5.07 0.08 -12.01
C CYS A 59 4.82 0.48 -13.46
N LEU A 60 5.80 1.05 -14.16
CA LEU A 60 5.69 1.45 -15.57
C LEU A 60 5.37 0.25 -16.47
N LEU A 61 5.98 -0.90 -16.19
CA LEU A 61 5.78 -2.12 -16.97
C LEU A 61 4.67 -3.02 -16.42
N SER A 62 3.94 -2.55 -15.40
CA SER A 62 2.82 -3.26 -14.78
C SER A 62 3.17 -4.70 -14.38
N LEU A 63 4.39 -4.92 -13.89
CA LEU A 63 4.85 -6.26 -13.52
C LEU A 63 4.24 -6.67 -12.17
N PRO A 64 3.64 -7.88 -12.06
CA PRO A 64 2.99 -8.30 -10.84
C PRO A 64 4.02 -8.66 -9.76
N ILE A 65 3.98 -7.96 -8.63
CA ILE A 65 4.85 -8.21 -7.48
C ILE A 65 4.19 -9.29 -6.62
N LYS A 66 4.90 -10.42 -6.47
CA LYS A 66 4.42 -11.61 -5.73
C LYS A 66 5.13 -11.85 -4.41
N GLU A 67 6.29 -11.22 -4.21
CA GLU A 67 7.11 -11.33 -3.00
C GLU A 67 7.07 -9.98 -2.27
N SER A 68 6.77 -9.99 -0.98
CA SER A 68 6.68 -8.75 -0.18
C SER A 68 8.05 -8.16 0.14
N GLU A 69 9.06 -9.02 0.12
CA GLU A 69 10.46 -8.74 0.37
C GLU A 69 11.07 -7.85 -0.72
N ILE A 70 10.54 -7.91 -1.95
CA ILE A 70 10.87 -6.97 -3.03
C ILE A 70 10.57 -5.54 -2.58
N MET A 71 9.43 -5.33 -1.92
CA MET A 71 9.06 -4.00 -1.42
C MET A 71 9.90 -3.60 -0.21
N ASP A 72 10.28 -4.55 0.65
CA ASP A 72 11.16 -4.24 1.79
C ASP A 72 12.55 -3.76 1.35
N PHE A 73 13.03 -4.23 0.20
CA PHE A 73 14.27 -3.77 -0.40
C PHE A 73 14.22 -2.30 -0.84
N PHE A 74 13.10 -1.87 -1.45
CA PHE A 74 12.94 -0.50 -1.96
C PHE A 74 12.37 0.48 -0.93
N LEU A 75 11.39 0.01 -0.15
CA LEU A 75 10.56 0.75 0.79
C LEU A 75 10.66 0.01 2.13
N GLY A 76 11.71 0.28 2.91
CA GLY A 76 11.91 -0.32 4.23
C GLY A 76 10.76 -0.11 5.24
N ALA A 77 9.73 0.66 4.89
CA ALA A 77 8.48 0.81 5.63
C ALA A 77 7.27 0.90 4.69
N ILE A 78 6.11 0.41 5.16
CA ILE A 78 4.81 0.54 4.48
C ILE A 78 4.33 1.99 4.60
N GLY A 79 4.73 2.82 3.63
CA GLY A 79 4.40 4.24 3.55
C GLY A 79 5.59 5.12 3.86
N ASP A 80 6.42 5.35 2.85
CA ASP A 80 7.12 6.61 2.77
C ASP A 80 6.06 7.68 2.55
N TYR A 81 6.06 8.75 3.34
CA TYR A 81 5.12 9.88 3.19
C TYR A 81 5.34 10.67 1.87
N ASN A 82 5.72 9.97 0.80
CA ASN A 82 6.27 10.46 -0.45
C ASN A 82 5.55 9.90 -1.69
N GLY A 83 4.41 9.23 -1.53
CA GLY A 83 3.57 8.86 -2.67
C GLY A 83 3.39 7.37 -2.89
N HIS A 84 3.61 6.51 -1.90
CA HIS A 84 3.27 5.09 -1.99
C HIS A 84 2.27 4.72 -0.90
N VAL A 85 1.17 4.06 -1.28
CA VAL A 85 0.17 3.55 -0.34
C VAL A 85 -0.15 2.12 -0.68
N GLY A 86 -0.19 1.27 0.33
CA GLY A 86 -0.69 -0.10 0.23
C GLY A 86 -1.83 -0.34 1.22
N LEU A 87 -2.81 -1.14 0.81
CA LEU A 87 -3.90 -1.59 1.67
C LEU A 87 -3.99 -3.11 1.63
N GLY A 88 -3.88 -3.75 2.79
CA GLY A 88 -3.99 -5.20 2.95
C GLY A 88 -5.09 -5.55 3.93
N VAL A 89 -5.97 -6.48 3.56
CA VAL A 89 -7.01 -7.04 4.43
C VAL A 89 -6.82 -8.55 4.50
N LYS A 90 -6.71 -9.09 5.72
CA LYS A 90 -6.60 -10.53 5.95
C LYS A 90 -7.42 -10.94 7.17
N CYS A 91 -8.10 -12.08 7.07
CA CYS A 91 -8.92 -12.64 8.14
C CYS A 91 -8.50 -14.09 8.47
N PRO A 92 -7.43 -14.32 9.22
CA PRO A 92 -7.13 -15.61 9.85
C PRO A 92 -7.80 -15.73 11.22
N LYS A 93 -7.69 -16.92 11.83
CA LYS A 93 -8.29 -17.23 13.15
C LYS A 93 -7.62 -16.49 14.32
N GLU A 94 -6.35 -16.11 14.19
CA GLU A 94 -5.59 -15.45 15.25
C GLU A 94 -5.24 -14.01 14.85
N VAL A 95 -5.42 -13.06 15.78
CA VAL A 95 -5.18 -11.63 15.50
C VAL A 95 -3.72 -11.37 15.12
N ALA A 96 -2.76 -12.01 15.78
CA ALA A 96 -1.34 -11.77 15.50
C ALA A 96 -0.95 -12.23 14.08
N THR A 97 -1.51 -13.36 13.61
CA THR A 97 -1.31 -13.82 12.22
C THR A 97 -2.06 -12.92 11.23
N ALA A 98 -3.19 -12.34 11.62
CA ALA A 98 -3.96 -11.40 10.81
C ALA A 98 -3.15 -10.16 10.48
N VAL A 99 -2.56 -9.55 11.50
CA VAL A 99 -1.76 -8.34 11.35
C VAL A 99 -0.54 -8.62 10.48
N ARG A 100 0.19 -9.72 10.73
CA ARG A 100 1.34 -10.11 9.90
C ARG A 100 0.95 -10.34 8.44
N GLY A 101 -0.13 -11.08 8.18
CA GLY A 101 -0.62 -11.34 6.83
C GLY A 101 -1.16 -10.09 6.12
N ALA A 102 -1.79 -9.18 6.86
CA ALA A 102 -2.28 -7.91 6.33
C ALA A 102 -1.12 -6.97 5.92
N ILE A 103 -0.04 -6.92 6.72
CA ILE A 103 1.19 -6.20 6.39
C ILE A 103 1.80 -6.73 5.09
N ILE A 104 1.90 -8.06 4.94
CA ILE A 104 2.43 -8.69 3.71
C ILE A 104 1.56 -8.33 2.50
N LEU A 105 0.23 -8.47 2.60
CA LEU A 105 -0.68 -8.11 1.52
C LEU A 105 -0.63 -6.62 1.18
N ALA A 106 -0.48 -5.75 2.19
CA ALA A 106 -0.37 -4.32 1.97
C ALA A 106 0.89 -3.97 1.17
N LYS A 107 2.02 -4.65 1.42
CA LYS A 107 3.25 -4.49 0.62
C LYS A 107 3.02 -4.89 -0.84
N LEU A 108 2.39 -6.03 -1.07
CA LEU A 108 2.11 -6.52 -2.42
C LEU A 108 1.16 -5.59 -3.21
N SER A 109 0.29 -4.86 -2.52
CA SER A 109 -0.71 -3.96 -3.12
C SER A 109 -0.31 -2.48 -3.09
N ILE A 110 0.97 -2.15 -2.92
CA ILE A 110 1.42 -0.76 -2.97
C ILE A 110 1.14 -0.18 -4.36
N GLY A 111 0.38 0.91 -4.39
CA GLY A 111 0.14 1.73 -5.56
C GLY A 111 0.86 3.08 -5.44
N PRO A 112 1.39 3.62 -6.56
CA PRO A 112 1.91 4.98 -6.58
C PRO A 112 0.76 5.98 -6.48
N VAL A 113 1.04 7.16 -5.91
CA VAL A 113 0.08 8.26 -5.74
C VAL A 113 0.54 9.49 -6.51
N GLN A 114 -0.26 9.93 -7.47
CA GLN A 114 0.07 11.10 -8.27
C GLN A 114 -0.33 12.37 -7.51
N ARG A 115 0.68 13.13 -7.07
CA ARG A 115 0.52 14.41 -6.37
C ARG A 115 0.70 15.57 -7.34
N GLY A 116 0.11 16.71 -7.00
CA GLY A 116 0.17 17.92 -7.78
C GLY A 116 -0.02 19.19 -6.96
N TYR A 117 -0.47 20.22 -7.68
CA TYR A 117 -0.68 21.56 -7.17
C TYR A 117 -2.12 21.96 -7.41
N TRP A 118 -2.68 22.76 -6.51
CA TRP A 118 -4.03 23.31 -6.67
C TRP A 118 -4.09 24.44 -7.72
N GLY A 119 -3.02 25.23 -7.81
CA GLY A 119 -2.89 26.34 -8.74
C GLY A 119 -1.44 26.51 -9.18
N ASN A 120 -0.73 27.47 -8.59
CA ASN A 120 0.64 27.74 -8.99
C ASN A 120 1.60 26.58 -8.63
N LYS A 121 2.51 26.23 -9.55
CA LYS A 121 3.47 25.11 -9.42
C LYS A 121 4.69 25.51 -8.57
N ILE A 122 4.45 26.03 -7.36
CA ILE A 122 5.51 26.47 -6.43
C ILE A 122 5.82 25.34 -5.44
N GLY A 123 7.10 25.04 -5.21
CA GLY A 123 7.56 24.10 -4.19
C GLY A 123 7.32 22.64 -4.55
N LYS A 124 7.14 21.77 -3.54
CA LYS A 124 6.81 20.35 -3.74
C LYS A 124 5.31 20.13 -3.99
N PRO A 125 4.90 19.11 -4.76
CA PRO A 125 3.48 18.73 -4.87
C PRO A 125 2.88 18.42 -3.49
N HIS A 126 1.71 18.97 -3.18
CA HIS A 126 1.11 18.93 -1.82
C HIS A 126 -0.34 18.41 -1.81
N THR A 127 -1.04 18.44 -2.94
CA THR A 127 -2.45 18.05 -3.07
C THR A 127 -2.62 17.00 -4.17
N VAL A 128 -3.81 16.43 -4.32
CA VAL A 128 -4.22 15.70 -5.52
C VAL A 128 -4.24 16.65 -6.74
N LEU A 129 -3.95 16.16 -7.94
CA LEU A 129 -3.93 16.96 -9.18
C LEU A 129 -5.30 17.45 -9.62
N TYR A 130 -6.30 16.57 -9.57
CA TYR A 130 -7.66 16.84 -10.04
C TYR A 130 -8.68 16.14 -9.14
N LYS A 131 -9.96 16.43 -9.36
CA LYS A 131 -11.03 15.83 -8.58
C LYS A 131 -11.18 14.35 -8.95
N VAL A 132 -10.83 13.45 -8.05
CA VAL A 132 -10.97 11.99 -8.25
C VAL A 132 -12.09 11.42 -7.41
N THR A 133 -12.75 10.39 -7.93
CA THR A 133 -13.80 9.67 -7.23
C THR A 133 -13.50 8.18 -7.19
N GLY A 134 -13.40 7.63 -5.98
CA GLY A 134 -13.35 6.20 -5.73
C GLY A 134 -14.71 5.64 -5.32
N CYS A 135 -14.96 4.37 -5.62
CA CYS A 135 -16.21 3.69 -5.32
C CYS A 135 -15.97 2.28 -4.75
N CYS A 136 -16.65 1.92 -3.66
CA CYS A 136 -16.70 0.55 -3.16
C CYS A 136 -18.06 0.29 -2.49
N GLY A 137 -18.85 -0.64 -3.05
CA GLY A 137 -20.22 -0.87 -2.61
C GLY A 137 -21.09 0.36 -2.83
N SER A 138 -21.80 0.81 -1.80
CA SER A 138 -22.63 2.04 -1.83
C SER A 138 -21.85 3.31 -1.48
N VAL A 139 -20.57 3.20 -1.13
CA VAL A 139 -19.74 4.31 -0.66
C VAL A 139 -18.99 4.93 -1.83
N LEU A 140 -19.04 6.26 -1.91
CA LEU A 140 -18.30 7.07 -2.87
C LEU A 140 -17.48 8.09 -2.11
N VAL A 141 -16.16 8.11 -2.34
CA VAL A 141 -15.26 9.13 -1.79
C VAL A 141 -14.71 9.95 -2.93
N ARG A 142 -14.86 11.27 -2.83
CA ARG A 142 -14.30 12.23 -3.76
C ARG A 142 -13.17 12.98 -3.07
N LEU A 143 -11.99 12.98 -3.68
CA LEU A 143 -10.88 13.85 -3.30
C LEU A 143 -10.94 15.09 -4.19
N ILE A 144 -10.81 16.24 -3.58
CA ILE A 144 -10.86 17.55 -4.23
C ILE A 144 -9.57 18.28 -3.86
N PRO A 145 -8.88 18.88 -4.84
CA PRO A 145 -7.64 19.57 -4.58
C PRO A 145 -7.89 20.81 -3.71
N ALA A 146 -6.96 21.09 -2.79
CA ALA A 146 -7.08 22.17 -1.82
C ALA A 146 -5.84 23.08 -1.88
N PRO A 147 -5.97 24.39 -1.55
CA PRO A 147 -4.82 25.28 -1.44
C PRO A 147 -3.86 24.82 -0.33
N ARG A 148 -2.61 25.28 -0.41
CA ARG A 148 -1.61 25.01 0.63
C ARG A 148 -2.10 25.47 2.00
N VAL A 149 -1.71 24.74 3.04
CA VAL A 149 -2.01 25.05 4.47
C VAL A 149 -3.47 24.80 4.84
N THR A 150 -4.28 24.22 3.95
CA THR A 150 -5.64 23.78 4.29
C THR A 150 -5.61 22.59 5.26
N GLY A 151 -4.60 21.73 5.11
CA GLY A 151 -4.54 20.43 5.77
C GLY A 151 -5.54 19.42 5.21
N LEU A 152 -5.51 18.21 5.76
CA LEU A 152 -6.42 17.13 5.40
C LEU A 152 -7.78 17.31 6.08
N VAL A 153 -8.76 17.77 5.31
CA VAL A 153 -10.17 17.89 5.73
C VAL A 153 -10.87 16.57 5.45
N SER A 154 -10.76 15.64 6.41
CA SER A 154 -11.33 14.30 6.30
C SER A 154 -11.65 13.67 7.65
N VAL A 155 -12.50 12.64 7.60
CA VAL A 155 -12.80 11.73 8.71
C VAL A 155 -11.53 10.96 9.09
N PRO A 156 -11.29 10.57 10.36
CA PRO A 156 -10.00 10.01 10.81
C PRO A 156 -9.46 8.85 9.97
N VAL A 157 -10.34 7.97 9.50
CA VAL A 157 -9.98 6.78 8.74
C VAL A 157 -9.25 7.12 7.41
N PRO A 158 -9.89 7.77 6.42
CA PRO A 158 -9.22 8.20 5.19
C PRO A 158 -8.14 9.25 5.44
N LYS A 159 -8.25 10.05 6.51
CA LYS A 159 -7.21 11.02 6.89
C LYS A 159 -5.85 10.35 7.10
N THR A 160 -5.79 9.26 7.86
CA THR A 160 -4.52 8.52 8.05
C THR A 160 -3.96 7.93 6.76
N LEU A 161 -4.84 7.48 5.86
CA LEU A 161 -4.45 6.89 4.59
C LEU A 161 -3.90 7.95 3.62
N LEU A 162 -4.56 9.11 3.51
CA LEU A 162 -4.09 10.26 2.71
C LEU A 162 -2.77 10.84 3.25
N LEU A 163 -2.62 10.88 4.57
CA LEU A 163 -1.37 11.31 5.19
C LEU A 163 -0.21 10.37 4.80
N ARG A 164 -0.42 9.05 4.88
CA ARG A 164 0.57 8.05 4.47
C ARG A 164 0.87 8.11 2.98
N ALA A 165 -0.08 8.58 2.16
CA ALA A 165 0.13 8.87 0.75
C ALA A 165 1.05 10.06 0.48
N GLY A 166 1.39 10.86 1.51
CA GLY A 166 2.14 12.10 1.32
C GLY A 166 1.32 13.22 0.71
N ILE A 167 -0.01 13.19 0.88
CA ILE A 167 -0.91 14.30 0.54
C ILE A 167 -1.06 15.15 1.81
N ASP A 168 -0.70 16.43 1.71
CA ASP A 168 -0.73 17.36 2.84
C ASP A 168 -2.08 18.10 2.90
N ASP A 169 -2.60 18.50 1.73
CA ASP A 169 -3.80 19.32 1.61
C ASP A 169 -4.83 18.63 0.71
N CYS A 170 -6.02 18.35 1.22
CA CYS A 170 -7.11 17.80 0.41
C CYS A 170 -8.47 17.99 1.10
N TYR A 171 -9.47 18.39 0.30
CA TYR A 171 -10.87 18.30 0.71
C TYR A 171 -11.42 16.93 0.32
N THR A 172 -12.09 16.29 1.27
CA THR A 172 -12.76 15.00 1.01
C THR A 172 -14.26 15.15 1.16
N SER A 173 -15.02 14.59 0.22
CA SER A 173 -16.46 14.44 0.35
C SER A 173 -16.84 12.98 0.20
N ALA A 174 -17.56 12.42 1.16
CA ALA A 174 -18.05 11.06 1.11
C ALA A 174 -19.57 11.04 0.96
N ARG A 175 -20.09 10.13 0.14
CA ARG A 175 -21.52 9.84 0.01
C ARG A 175 -21.77 8.34 0.18
N GLY A 176 -22.96 7.98 0.66
CA GLY A 176 -23.33 6.60 0.96
C GLY A 176 -23.11 6.22 2.42
N CYS A 177 -23.21 4.93 2.73
CA CYS A 177 -23.08 4.42 4.10
C CYS A 177 -21.60 4.36 4.51
N THR A 178 -21.08 5.39 5.17
CA THR A 178 -19.66 5.48 5.59
C THR A 178 -19.34 4.78 6.91
N ALA A 179 -20.33 4.20 7.58
CA ALA A 179 -20.14 3.46 8.83
C ALA A 179 -19.21 2.22 8.71
N PRO A 180 -19.26 1.41 7.63
CA PRO A 180 -18.39 0.25 7.47
C PRO A 180 -16.97 0.67 7.10
N LEU A 181 -16.06 0.53 8.07
CA LEU A 181 -14.65 0.89 7.95
C LEU A 181 -13.95 0.26 6.72
N GLY A 182 -14.22 -1.01 6.45
CA GLY A 182 -13.57 -1.76 5.37
C GLY A 182 -13.92 -1.24 3.98
N ASN A 183 -15.18 -0.90 3.72
CA ASN A 183 -15.58 -0.33 2.43
C ASN A 183 -15.11 1.10 2.31
N PHE A 184 -15.15 1.87 3.40
CA PHE A 184 -14.72 3.26 3.40
C PHE A 184 -13.22 3.41 3.11
N THR A 185 -12.37 2.60 3.76
CA THR A 185 -10.92 2.54 3.49
C THR A 185 -10.61 2.10 2.06
N LYS A 186 -11.27 1.05 1.58
CA LYS A 186 -11.13 0.59 0.18
C LYS A 186 -11.53 1.67 -0.83
N THR A 187 -12.61 2.41 -0.56
CA THR A 187 -13.08 3.50 -1.43
C THR A 187 -12.04 4.63 -1.49
N ALA A 188 -11.46 4.98 -0.35
CA ALA A 188 -10.39 5.99 -0.29
C ALA A 188 -9.13 5.53 -1.03
N PHE A 189 -8.75 4.26 -0.89
CA PHE A 189 -7.64 3.67 -1.63
C PHE A 189 -7.89 3.65 -3.14
N ASP A 190 -9.09 3.25 -3.59
CA ASP A 190 -9.48 3.27 -5.00
C ASP A 190 -9.45 4.69 -5.60
N ALA A 191 -9.86 5.71 -4.85
CA ALA A 191 -9.75 7.10 -5.28
C ALA A 191 -8.30 7.51 -5.54
N ILE A 192 -7.36 7.03 -4.71
CA ILE A 192 -5.93 7.30 -4.84
C ILE A 192 -5.32 6.53 -6.01
N SER A 193 -5.64 5.26 -6.19
CA SER A 193 -5.12 4.48 -7.32
C SER A 193 -5.54 5.07 -8.68
N LYS A 194 -6.73 5.66 -8.75
CA LYS A 194 -7.23 6.39 -9.93
C LYS A 194 -6.52 7.73 -10.18
N THR A 195 -5.61 8.18 -9.31
CA THR A 195 -4.84 9.42 -9.56
C THR A 195 -3.86 9.30 -10.72
N TYR A 196 -3.49 8.10 -11.15
CA TYR A 196 -2.71 7.89 -12.38
C TYR A 196 -3.59 7.54 -13.59
N SER A 197 -4.89 7.28 -13.39
CA SER A 197 -5.74 6.82 -14.49
C SER A 197 -6.19 7.96 -15.42
N TYR A 198 -6.16 9.22 -14.98
CA TYR A 198 -6.50 10.33 -15.86
C TYR A 198 -5.26 10.87 -16.56
N LEU A 199 -5.42 11.09 -17.86
CA LEU A 199 -4.38 11.64 -18.72
C LEU A 199 -4.33 13.17 -18.57
N LEU A 200 -3.19 13.69 -18.12
CA LEU A 200 -2.92 15.12 -18.07
C LEU A 200 -2.36 15.61 -19.42
N PRO A 201 -2.60 16.88 -19.81
CA PRO A 201 -1.95 17.48 -20.98
C PRO A 201 -0.42 17.38 -20.96
N ASP A 202 0.19 17.48 -19.78
CA ASP A 202 1.64 17.32 -19.58
C ASP A 202 2.14 15.90 -19.99
N LEU A 203 1.26 14.90 -19.95
CA LEU A 203 1.53 13.49 -20.27
C LEU A 203 1.07 13.11 -21.70
N TRP A 204 0.64 14.06 -22.53
CA TRP A 204 0.25 13.81 -23.93
C TRP A 204 1.44 13.62 -24.88
N LYS A 205 2.66 13.86 -24.39
CA LYS A 205 3.88 13.61 -25.16
C LYS A 205 3.99 12.12 -25.46
N GLU A 206 4.44 11.81 -26.68
CA GLU A 206 4.64 10.42 -27.09
C GLU A 206 5.57 9.70 -26.13
N THR A 207 5.16 8.51 -25.69
CA THR A 207 5.93 7.70 -24.75
C THR A 207 7.06 6.97 -25.47
N VAL A 208 8.28 7.10 -24.96
CA VAL A 208 9.42 6.29 -25.43
C VAL A 208 9.31 4.92 -24.78
N PHE A 209 9.08 3.88 -25.59
CA PHE A 209 9.03 2.51 -25.10
C PHE A 209 10.44 1.98 -24.86
N THR A 210 10.81 1.83 -23.58
CA THR A 210 12.02 1.11 -23.18
C THR A 210 11.78 -0.40 -23.26
N LYS A 211 12.84 -1.18 -23.39
CA LYS A 211 12.72 -2.64 -23.33
C LYS A 211 12.35 -3.05 -21.90
N SER A 212 11.66 -4.19 -21.77
CA SER A 212 11.35 -4.72 -20.45
C SER A 212 12.61 -5.31 -19.78
N PRO A 213 12.76 -5.22 -18.45
CA PRO A 213 13.87 -5.83 -17.72
C PRO A 213 13.96 -7.34 -17.96
N TYR A 214 12.82 -8.00 -18.18
CA TYR A 214 12.82 -9.42 -18.53
C TYR A 214 13.50 -9.69 -19.86
N GLN A 215 13.43 -8.77 -20.83
CA GLN A 215 14.06 -8.92 -22.13
C GLN A 215 15.53 -8.49 -22.12
N GLU A 216 15.90 -7.52 -21.30
CA GLU A 216 17.31 -7.08 -21.18
C GLU A 216 18.16 -8.08 -20.40
N PHE A 217 17.61 -8.70 -19.36
CA PHE A 217 18.35 -9.58 -18.45
C PHE A 217 18.02 -11.07 -18.64
N ILE A 218 17.62 -11.49 -19.85
CA ILE A 218 17.30 -12.89 -20.15
C ILE A 218 18.47 -13.81 -19.80
N ASP A 219 19.68 -13.48 -20.22
CA ASP A 219 20.87 -14.32 -20.06
C ASP A 219 21.18 -14.58 -18.58
N ASP A 220 20.97 -13.56 -17.74
CA ASP A 220 21.17 -13.66 -16.31
C ASP A 220 20.08 -14.47 -15.61
N LEU A 221 18.83 -14.35 -16.08
CA LEU A 221 17.70 -15.15 -15.59
C LEU A 221 17.91 -16.63 -15.91
N VAL A 222 18.41 -16.94 -17.10
CA VAL A 222 18.77 -18.32 -17.48
C VAL A 222 19.86 -18.84 -16.55
N LYS A 223 20.92 -18.05 -16.31
CA LYS A 223 22.01 -18.44 -15.40
C LYS A 223 21.53 -18.71 -13.99
N THR A 224 20.72 -17.82 -13.42
CA THR A 224 20.18 -17.95 -12.06
C THR A 224 19.19 -19.12 -11.94
N HIS A 225 18.35 -19.37 -12.95
CA HIS A 225 17.46 -20.53 -12.98
C HIS A 225 18.27 -21.84 -12.99
N VAL A 226 19.30 -21.93 -13.84
CA VAL A 226 20.22 -23.06 -13.89
C VAL A 226 20.93 -23.25 -12.54
N GLU A 227 21.43 -22.17 -11.93
CA GLU A 227 22.10 -22.23 -10.62
C GLU A 227 21.15 -22.68 -9.50
N SER A 228 19.88 -22.27 -9.53
CA SER A 228 18.86 -22.74 -8.58
C SER A 228 18.56 -24.24 -8.68
N LEU A 229 18.61 -24.81 -9.90
CA LEU A 229 18.46 -26.25 -10.13
C LEU A 229 19.62 -27.04 -9.53
N TYR A 230 20.84 -26.49 -9.56
CA TYR A 230 22.03 -27.12 -8.99
C TYR A 230 22.23 -26.85 -7.49
N ARG A 231 21.65 -25.77 -6.95
CA ARG A 231 21.79 -25.36 -5.53
C ARG A 231 20.72 -25.94 -4.61
N GLY A 232 19.71 -26.64 -5.14
CA GLY A 232 18.70 -27.33 -4.34
C GLY A 232 19.31 -28.44 -3.46
N PRO A 233 18.81 -28.67 -2.23
CA PRO A 233 19.22 -29.82 -1.45
C PRO A 233 18.91 -31.09 -2.25
N ARG A 234 19.91 -31.96 -2.39
CA ARG A 234 19.80 -33.30 -2.98
C ARG A 234 18.89 -34.18 -2.10
N LEU A 235 17.59 -33.91 -2.09
CA LEU A 235 16.57 -34.65 -1.34
C LEU A 235 15.57 -35.28 -2.32
N GLN A 236 15.87 -36.54 -2.62
CA GLN A 236 15.01 -37.65 -3.01
C GLN A 236 13.90 -37.39 -4.05
N HIS A 237 14.20 -37.95 -5.21
CA HIS A 237 13.43 -38.15 -6.43
C HIS A 237 12.10 -38.94 -6.27
N ARG A 238 11.23 -38.62 -5.29
CA ARG A 238 9.97 -39.39 -5.12
C ARG A 238 8.65 -38.63 -4.89
N GLU A 239 8.62 -37.33 -4.64
CA GLU A 239 7.34 -36.64 -4.38
C GLU A 239 6.95 -35.58 -5.44
N PHE A 240 7.67 -35.49 -6.57
CA PHE A 240 7.31 -34.56 -7.66
C PHE A 240 6.36 -35.14 -8.70
N PHE A 241 6.04 -36.44 -8.64
CA PHE A 241 5.10 -37.06 -9.58
C PHE A 241 3.62 -36.86 -9.21
N PHE A 242 3.30 -36.33 -8.02
CA PHE A 242 1.92 -36.25 -7.54
C PHE A 242 1.18 -34.95 -7.91
N PHE A 243 1.88 -33.88 -8.31
CA PHE A 243 1.24 -32.59 -8.60
C PHE A 243 0.90 -32.35 -10.08
N PHE A 244 1.32 -33.23 -10.99
CA PHE A 244 1.01 -33.10 -12.43
C PHE A 244 -0.15 -34.01 -12.89
N ALA A 245 -0.77 -34.79 -11.99
CA ALA A 245 -1.75 -35.82 -12.35
C ALA A 245 -3.21 -35.51 -11.99
N VAL A 246 -3.54 -34.31 -11.49
CA VAL A 246 -4.94 -33.89 -11.30
C VAL A 246 -5.17 -32.57 -12.03
N GLY A 247 -5.46 -32.70 -13.31
CA GLY A 247 -5.69 -31.61 -14.25
C GLY A 247 -6.19 -32.11 -15.60
N ILE A 248 -7.25 -32.92 -15.57
CA ILE A 248 -8.29 -33.00 -16.62
C ILE A 248 -9.60 -32.58 -15.94
#